data_AF-A0A2I2KPC1-F1
#
_entry.id   AF-A0A2I2KPC1-F1
#
_cell.length_a   1.000
_cell.length_b   1.000
_cell.length_c   1.000
_cell.angle_alpha   90.00
_cell.angle_beta   90.00
_cell.angle_gamma   90.00
#
_symmetry.space_group_name_H-M   'P 1'
#
loop_
_entity.id
_entity.type
_entity.pdbx_description
1 polymer ?
#
loop_
_entity_poly.entity_id
_entity_poly.type
_entity_poly.pdbx_seq_one_letter_code
_entity_poly.pdbx_strand_id
1 'polypeptide(L)'
;MTNVGVDQAKQAVRERVWILLEEAHAVARGVQGRIPAFVGAEEAADRLATLPIWEPAQVVKAVPDKAQLPVRARALTDGKLVYMAVPMLADALPFYLLDPKSLTVPPAEAAAKEVAARVARKVSVEEMQPVDLVVCGSVAVNRQGVRLGKGAGYSDIEVALLQEAGLIGPDTTIVTTVHTLQVVDEPLPETEHDFSVDLIVTPNEVIQCGPPRRPTGVIWEHLSTEKIAAIPVLGARRITRGS
;
A
#
# COMPACT_ATOMS: atom_id res chain seq x y z
N MET A 1 6.79 6.57 -24.94
CA MET A 1 7.05 7.81 -24.16
C MET A 1 8.33 7.60 -23.38
N THR A 2 9.16 8.64 -23.20
CA THR A 2 10.30 8.56 -22.27
C THR A 2 9.81 8.47 -20.83
N ASN A 3 10.58 7.86 -19.92
CA ASN A 3 10.21 7.74 -18.50
C ASN A 3 9.85 9.10 -17.87
N VAL A 4 10.57 10.15 -18.27
CA VAL A 4 10.33 11.54 -17.84
C VAL A 4 8.92 12.04 -18.20
N GLY A 5 8.42 11.70 -19.38
CA GLY A 5 7.06 12.12 -19.80
C GLY A 5 5.96 11.42 -19.01
N VAL A 6 6.18 10.16 -18.63
CA VAL A 6 5.24 9.38 -17.82
C VAL A 6 5.21 9.91 -16.39
N ASP A 7 6.36 10.23 -15.80
CA ASP A 7 6.44 10.78 -14.44
C ASP A 7 5.78 12.15 -14.32
N GLN A 8 5.94 13.01 -15.32
CA GLN A 8 5.24 14.30 -15.40
C GLN A 8 3.73 14.11 -15.50
N ALA A 9 3.26 13.16 -16.32
CA ALA A 9 1.83 12.85 -16.41
C ALA A 9 1.27 12.31 -15.08
N LYS A 10 2.00 11.40 -14.42
CA LYS A 10 1.64 10.90 -13.07
C LYS A 10 1.54 12.05 -12.08
N GLN A 11 2.49 12.99 -12.10
CA GLN A 11 2.51 14.13 -11.20
C GLN A 11 1.35 15.11 -11.43
N ALA A 12 1.02 15.41 -12.68
CA ALA A 12 -0.11 16.27 -13.03
C ALA A 12 -1.45 15.70 -12.50
N VAL A 13 -1.64 14.38 -12.56
CA VAL A 13 -2.80 13.73 -11.97
C VAL A 13 -2.83 13.91 -10.45
N ARG A 14 -1.71 13.67 -9.76
CA ARG A 14 -1.64 13.82 -8.29
C ARG A 14 -2.01 15.23 -7.85
N GLU A 15 -1.46 16.24 -8.52
CA GLU A 15 -1.72 17.66 -8.22
C GLU A 15 -3.20 18.00 -8.37
N ARG A 16 -3.81 17.62 -9.50
CA ARG A 16 -5.24 17.82 -9.72
C ARG A 16 -6.10 17.15 -8.65
N VAL A 17 -5.80 15.90 -8.29
CA VAL A 17 -6.60 15.16 -7.29
C VAL A 17 -6.42 15.72 -5.88
N TRP A 18 -5.20 16.14 -5.50
CA TRP A 18 -4.98 16.82 -4.23
C TRP A 18 -5.77 18.13 -4.12
N ILE A 19 -5.76 18.97 -5.17
CA ILE A 19 -6.56 20.21 -5.24
C ILE A 19 -8.04 19.89 -5.10
N LEU A 20 -8.55 18.94 -5.90
CA LEU A 20 -9.96 18.55 -5.88
C LEU A 20 -10.42 18.10 -4.48
N LEU A 21 -9.63 17.30 -3.78
CA LEU A 21 -9.97 16.83 -2.44
C LEU A 21 -9.99 17.96 -1.41
N GLU A 22 -9.07 18.92 -1.50
CA GLU A 22 -9.03 20.08 -0.60
C GLU A 22 -10.22 21.02 -0.85
N GLU A 23 -10.53 21.31 -2.12
CA GLU A 23 -11.69 22.14 -2.51
C GLU A 23 -13.02 21.52 -2.06
N ALA A 24 -13.13 20.19 -2.17
CA ALA A 24 -14.29 19.44 -1.71
C ALA A 24 -14.35 19.23 -0.20
N HIS A 25 -13.36 19.71 0.57
CA HIS A 25 -13.22 19.47 2.01
C HIS A 25 -13.21 17.97 2.38
N ALA A 26 -12.81 17.11 1.43
CA ALA A 26 -12.71 15.67 1.63
C ALA A 26 -11.43 15.27 2.39
N VAL A 27 -10.51 16.22 2.58
CA VAL A 27 -9.25 16.06 3.33
C VAL A 27 -8.94 17.34 4.11
N ALA A 28 -8.06 17.25 5.09
CA ALA A 28 -7.44 18.44 5.68
C ALA A 28 -6.51 19.14 4.67
N ARG A 29 -6.38 20.46 4.78
CA ARG A 29 -5.44 21.26 3.97
C ARG A 29 -3.99 20.78 4.12
N GLY A 30 -3.20 20.92 3.07
CA GLY A 30 -1.81 20.49 3.02
C GLY A 30 -1.65 18.99 2.72
N VAL A 31 -2.50 18.44 1.84
CA VAL A 31 -2.46 17.03 1.45
C VAL A 31 -1.36 16.73 0.41
N GLN A 32 -0.86 17.76 -0.28
CA GLN A 32 0.14 17.62 -1.33
C GLN A 32 1.37 16.80 -0.89
N GLY A 33 1.79 15.87 -1.74
CA GLY A 33 2.91 14.95 -1.45
C GLY A 33 2.56 13.77 -0.54
N ARG A 34 1.30 13.60 -0.14
CA ARG A 34 0.86 12.53 0.77
C ARG A 34 -0.24 11.67 0.15
N ILE A 35 -0.39 10.46 0.67
CA ILE A 35 -1.62 9.69 0.46
C ILE A 35 -2.74 10.41 1.23
N PRO A 36 -3.86 10.78 0.58
CA PRO A 36 -4.93 11.54 1.20
C PRO A 36 -5.56 10.82 2.39
N ALA A 37 -5.47 11.40 3.58
CA ALA A 37 -6.25 10.94 4.74
C ALA A 37 -7.65 11.55 4.63
N PHE A 38 -8.54 10.82 3.99
CA PHE A 38 -9.84 11.33 3.56
C PHE A 38 -10.95 11.16 4.61
N VAL A 39 -11.95 12.04 4.55
CA VAL A 39 -13.23 11.91 5.25
C VAL A 39 -13.98 10.72 4.65
N GLY A 40 -14.45 9.79 5.48
CA GLY A 40 -15.05 8.54 5.00
C GLY A 40 -14.15 7.30 5.13
N ALA A 41 -12.92 7.46 5.65
CA ALA A 41 -11.96 6.35 5.70
C ALA A 41 -12.40 5.19 6.63
N GLU A 42 -13.16 5.48 7.68
CA GLU A 42 -13.73 4.46 8.56
C GLU A 42 -14.84 3.68 7.84
N GLU A 43 -15.73 4.38 7.14
CA GLU A 43 -16.82 3.80 6.36
C GLU A 43 -16.28 2.93 5.21
N ALA A 44 -15.21 3.37 4.55
CA ALA A 44 -14.54 2.57 3.53
C ALA A 44 -13.88 1.31 4.13
N ALA A 45 -13.30 1.40 5.33
CA ALA A 45 -12.73 0.25 6.01
C ALA A 45 -13.80 -0.74 6.50
N ASP A 46 -14.91 -0.23 7.04
CA ASP A 46 -16.05 -1.05 7.45
C ASP A 46 -16.66 -1.78 6.27
N ARG A 47 -16.79 -1.10 5.12
CA ARG A 47 -17.24 -1.71 3.88
C ARG A 47 -16.28 -2.76 3.36
N LEU A 48 -14.97 -2.53 3.41
CA LEU A 48 -13.99 -3.57 3.08
C LEU A 48 -14.18 -4.80 3.99
N ALA A 49 -14.46 -4.58 5.27
CA ALA A 49 -14.67 -5.64 6.24
C ALA A 49 -15.96 -6.46 6.03
N THR A 50 -16.89 -6.03 5.18
CA THR A 50 -18.07 -6.82 4.81
C THR A 50 -17.87 -7.69 3.57
N LEU A 51 -16.72 -7.58 2.89
CA LEU A 51 -16.46 -8.32 1.66
C LEU A 51 -16.09 -9.78 1.92
N PRO A 52 -16.42 -10.72 1.01
CA PRO A 52 -16.09 -12.14 1.16
C PRO A 52 -14.60 -12.44 1.29
N ILE A 53 -13.73 -11.53 0.82
CA ILE A 53 -12.27 -11.63 0.93
C ILE A 53 -11.76 -11.34 2.35
N TRP A 54 -12.56 -10.67 3.20
CA TRP A 54 -12.10 -10.20 4.50
C TRP A 54 -12.14 -11.27 5.58
N GLU A 55 -13.22 -12.04 5.65
CA GLU A 55 -13.42 -13.07 6.66
C GLU A 55 -12.30 -14.13 6.65
N PRO A 56 -11.96 -14.77 5.50
CA PRO A 56 -10.94 -15.81 5.48
C PRO A 56 -9.52 -15.26 5.66
N ALA A 57 -9.27 -13.99 5.33
CA ALA A 57 -7.94 -13.39 5.43
C ALA A 57 -7.43 -13.39 6.89
N GLN A 58 -6.29 -14.02 7.14
CA GLN A 58 -5.64 -14.08 8.44
C GLN A 58 -4.42 -13.15 8.51
N VAL A 59 -3.76 -12.92 7.37
CA VAL A 59 -2.55 -12.10 7.26
C VAL A 59 -2.82 -10.91 6.34
N VAL A 60 -2.79 -9.71 6.92
CA VAL A 60 -2.99 -8.45 6.21
C VAL A 60 -1.69 -7.66 6.18
N LYS A 61 -1.26 -7.26 4.98
CA LYS A 61 -0.15 -6.31 4.83
C LYS A 61 -0.72 -4.95 4.49
N ALA A 62 -0.44 -3.92 5.28
CA ALA A 62 -1.01 -2.58 5.07
C ALA A 62 0.05 -1.48 5.13
N VAL A 63 -0.04 -0.49 4.24
CA VAL A 63 0.86 0.68 4.27
C VAL A 63 0.66 1.51 5.56
N PRO A 64 1.68 2.25 6.03
CA PRO A 64 1.59 3.05 7.26
C PRO A 64 0.84 4.39 7.08
N ASP A 65 0.41 4.73 5.86
CA ASP A 65 -0.28 6.00 5.60
C ASP A 65 -1.57 6.12 6.44
N LYS A 66 -1.85 7.32 6.94
CA LYS A 66 -2.99 7.59 7.84
C LYS A 66 -4.33 7.22 7.20
N ALA A 67 -4.44 7.35 5.88
CA ALA A 67 -5.61 6.92 5.10
C ALA A 67 -6.02 5.47 5.36
N GLN A 68 -5.05 4.60 5.64
CA GLN A 68 -5.27 3.16 5.82
C GLN A 68 -5.28 2.75 7.30
N LEU A 69 -5.22 3.72 8.23
CA LEU A 69 -5.30 3.45 9.67
C LEU A 69 -6.58 2.70 10.06
N PRO A 70 -7.78 3.08 9.58
CA PRO A 70 -9.00 2.36 9.95
C PRO A 70 -8.98 0.89 9.53
N VAL A 71 -8.45 0.57 8.33
CA VAL A 71 -8.31 -0.81 7.86
C VAL A 71 -7.38 -1.62 8.76
N ARG A 72 -6.24 -1.05 9.17
CA ARG A 72 -5.30 -1.71 10.09
C ARG A 72 -5.92 -1.95 11.47
N ALA A 73 -6.60 -0.95 12.02
CA ALA A 73 -7.28 -1.05 13.31
C ALA A 73 -8.36 -2.13 13.28
N ARG A 74 -9.15 -2.18 12.19
CA ARG A 74 -10.18 -3.20 11.99
C ARG A 74 -9.59 -4.59 11.86
N ALA A 75 -8.55 -4.77 11.04
CA ALA A 75 -7.86 -6.05 10.89
C ALA A 75 -7.36 -6.61 12.24
N LEU A 76 -6.68 -5.77 13.04
CA LEU A 76 -6.20 -6.18 14.36
C LEU A 76 -7.34 -6.48 15.34
N THR A 77 -8.42 -5.70 15.30
CA THR A 77 -9.61 -5.92 16.14
C THR A 77 -10.29 -7.25 15.79
N ASP A 78 -10.33 -7.59 14.51
CA ASP A 78 -10.88 -8.85 14.00
C ASP A 78 -9.90 -10.04 14.16
N GLY A 79 -8.81 -9.86 14.93
CA GLY A 79 -7.86 -10.94 15.27
C GLY A 79 -6.85 -11.29 14.18
N LYS A 80 -6.74 -10.47 13.13
CA LYS A 80 -5.82 -10.71 12.00
C LYS A 80 -4.41 -10.25 12.32
N LEU A 81 -3.41 -10.97 11.83
CA LEU A 81 -2.01 -10.57 11.90
C LEU A 81 -1.76 -9.46 10.87
N VAL A 82 -1.15 -8.35 11.31
CA VAL A 82 -0.87 -7.21 10.43
C VAL A 82 0.64 -6.99 10.27
N TYR A 83 1.10 -6.97 9.02
CA TYR A 83 2.41 -6.45 8.66
C TYR A 83 2.29 -5.01 8.17
N MET A 84 3.13 -4.13 8.70
CA MET A 84 3.19 -2.72 8.28
C MET A 84 4.62 -2.32 7.93
N ALA A 85 4.79 -1.67 6.78
CA ALA A 85 6.11 -1.23 6.33
C ALA A 85 6.77 -0.27 7.33
N VAL A 86 8.04 -0.52 7.64
CA VAL A 86 8.92 0.51 8.21
C VAL A 86 9.11 1.61 7.17
N PRO A 87 9.10 2.90 7.56
CA PRO A 87 9.20 4.00 6.60
C PRO A 87 10.36 3.82 5.60
N MET A 88 10.02 3.94 4.31
CA MET A 88 10.96 3.84 3.18
C MET A 88 11.70 2.50 3.04
N LEU A 89 11.30 1.45 3.78
CA LEU A 89 12.04 0.18 3.84
C LEU A 89 13.52 0.38 4.23
N ALA A 90 13.82 1.46 4.97
CA ALA A 90 15.19 1.89 5.28
C ALA A 90 15.87 1.06 6.38
N ASP A 91 15.20 0.00 6.86
CA ASP A 91 15.67 -0.89 7.90
C ASP A 91 15.92 -2.29 7.32
N ALA A 92 16.91 -3.00 7.86
CA ALA A 92 17.19 -4.39 7.48
C ALA A 92 16.04 -5.34 7.86
N LEU A 93 15.21 -4.97 8.85
CA LEU A 93 13.96 -5.62 9.21
C LEU A 93 12.80 -4.69 8.77
N PRO A 94 12.37 -4.75 7.50
CA PRO A 94 11.57 -3.69 6.88
C PRO A 94 10.08 -3.70 7.27
N PHE A 95 9.62 -4.61 8.14
CA PHE A 95 8.22 -4.70 8.52
C PHE A 95 8.03 -4.74 10.03
N TYR A 96 7.05 -3.99 10.54
CA TYR A 96 6.50 -4.20 11.88
C TYR A 96 5.53 -5.39 11.85
N LEU A 97 5.67 -6.30 12.82
CA LEU A 97 4.74 -7.38 13.08
C LEU A 97 3.79 -6.98 14.21
N LEU A 98 2.50 -6.86 13.89
CA LEU A 98 1.42 -6.58 14.82
C LEU A 98 0.53 -7.83 14.91
N ASP A 99 0.74 -8.66 15.93
CA ASP A 99 -0.08 -9.82 16.23
C ASP A 99 -1.01 -9.50 17.41
N PRO A 100 -2.35 -9.54 17.23
CA PRO A 100 -3.33 -9.32 18.29
C PRO A 100 -3.09 -10.16 19.55
N LYS A 101 -2.47 -11.33 19.44
CA LYS A 101 -2.15 -12.21 20.58
C LYS A 101 -1.01 -11.68 21.45
N SER A 102 -0.17 -10.80 20.93
CA SER A 102 1.02 -10.26 21.62
C SER A 102 1.00 -8.74 21.78
N LEU A 103 -0.10 -8.05 21.42
CA LEU A 103 -0.18 -6.61 21.57
C LEU A 103 -0.14 -6.20 23.06
N THR A 104 0.65 -5.17 23.36
CA THR A 104 0.75 -4.56 24.69
C THR A 104 -0.16 -3.34 24.87
N VAL A 105 -0.84 -2.93 23.80
CA VAL A 105 -1.80 -1.82 23.75
C VAL A 105 -3.03 -2.25 22.95
N PRO A 106 -4.18 -1.56 23.05
CA PRO A 106 -5.38 -1.91 22.29
C PRO A 106 -5.13 -1.98 20.76
N PRO A 107 -5.81 -2.88 20.02
CA PRO A 107 -5.67 -3.03 18.57
C PRO A 107 -5.73 -1.72 17.77
N ALA A 108 -6.69 -0.85 18.08
CA ALA A 108 -6.84 0.44 17.41
C ALA A 108 -5.65 1.39 17.65
N GLU A 109 -5.05 1.35 18.84
CA GLU A 109 -3.85 2.14 19.16
C GLU A 109 -2.61 1.57 18.45
N ALA A 110 -2.44 0.25 18.47
CA ALA A 110 -1.34 -0.45 17.83
C ALA A 110 -1.27 -0.23 16.31
N ALA A 111 -2.42 0.01 15.66
CA ALA A 111 -2.53 0.27 14.23
C ALA A 111 -1.90 1.62 13.78
N ALA A 112 -1.70 2.55 14.71
CA ALA A 112 -1.03 3.83 14.42
C ALA A 112 0.47 3.62 14.21
N LYS A 113 1.03 4.21 13.15
CA LYS A 113 2.44 3.99 12.77
C LYS A 113 3.41 4.41 13.88
N GLU A 114 3.10 5.48 14.60
CA GLU A 114 3.91 6.01 15.70
C GLU A 114 3.94 5.05 16.89
N VAL A 115 2.82 4.39 17.15
CA VAL A 115 2.68 3.41 18.23
C VAL A 115 3.35 2.10 17.83
N ALA A 116 3.05 1.58 16.65
CA ALA A 116 3.70 0.39 16.11
C ALA A 116 5.23 0.51 16.11
N ALA A 117 5.78 1.67 15.74
CA ALA A 117 7.21 1.92 15.79
C ALA A 117 7.82 1.77 17.19
N ARG A 118 7.02 1.92 18.25
CA ARG A 118 7.43 1.86 19.64
C ARG A 118 7.15 0.50 20.29
N VAL A 119 6.09 -0.20 19.87
CA VAL A 119 5.61 -1.43 20.54
C VAL A 119 5.77 -2.70 19.72
N ALA A 120 5.88 -2.61 18.39
CA ALA A 120 5.94 -3.77 17.51
C ALA A 120 7.39 -4.20 17.28
N ARG A 121 7.60 -5.52 17.21
CA ARG A 121 8.88 -6.06 16.74
C ARG A 121 9.00 -5.84 15.24
N LYS A 122 10.21 -5.55 14.78
CA LYS A 122 10.53 -5.55 13.34
C LYS A 122 10.91 -6.96 12.88
N VAL A 123 10.58 -7.30 11.65
CA VAL A 123 10.84 -8.61 11.03
C VAL A 123 11.41 -8.47 9.62
N SER A 124 12.19 -9.46 9.20
CA SER A 124 12.66 -9.57 7.82
C SER A 124 11.56 -10.09 6.89
N VAL A 125 11.83 -10.10 5.57
CA VAL A 125 10.93 -10.70 4.58
C VAL A 125 10.78 -12.21 4.85
N GLU A 126 11.87 -12.88 5.22
CA GLU A 126 11.94 -14.33 5.43
C GLU A 126 11.18 -14.78 6.69
N GLU A 127 10.96 -13.87 7.64
CA GLU A 127 10.15 -14.12 8.84
C GLU A 127 8.64 -13.87 8.62
N MET A 128 8.24 -13.36 7.45
CA MET A 128 6.84 -13.10 7.14
C MET A 128 6.08 -14.36 6.79
N GLN A 129 4.79 -14.36 7.11
CA GLN A 129 3.82 -15.33 6.57
C GLN A 129 3.29 -14.85 5.20
N PRO A 130 2.87 -15.77 4.32
CA PRO A 130 2.16 -15.42 3.09
C PRO A 130 0.97 -14.49 3.39
N VAL A 131 0.77 -13.50 2.52
CA VAL A 131 -0.20 -12.43 2.72
C VAL A 131 -1.49 -12.75 1.97
N ASP A 132 -2.62 -12.68 2.67
CA ASP A 132 -3.95 -12.87 2.06
C ASP A 132 -4.45 -11.56 1.43
N LEU A 133 -4.25 -10.43 2.14
CA LEU A 133 -4.73 -9.12 1.73
C LEU A 133 -3.62 -8.06 1.81
N VAL A 134 -3.36 -7.38 0.70
CA VAL A 134 -2.49 -6.19 0.66
C VAL A 134 -3.34 -4.94 0.58
N VAL A 135 -3.17 -4.03 1.54
CA VAL A 135 -3.85 -2.73 1.58
C VAL A 135 -2.86 -1.64 1.23
N CYS A 136 -3.01 -1.05 0.04
CA CYS A 136 -2.16 0.04 -0.43
C CYS A 136 -2.83 1.42 -0.36
N GLY A 137 -2.02 2.45 -0.17
CA GLY A 137 -2.47 3.84 -0.22
C GLY A 137 -2.35 4.40 -1.63
N SER A 138 -3.37 5.12 -2.06
CA SER A 138 -3.45 5.70 -3.42
C SER A 138 -3.79 7.19 -3.33
N VAL A 139 -3.23 7.99 -4.23
CA VAL A 139 -3.67 9.37 -4.52
C VAL A 139 -4.83 9.34 -5.50
N ALA A 140 -4.69 8.59 -6.58
CA ALA A 140 -5.73 8.39 -7.59
C ALA A 140 -5.79 6.93 -8.01
N VAL A 141 -6.97 6.47 -8.40
CA VAL A 141 -7.21 5.16 -9.01
C VAL A 141 -8.21 5.27 -10.14
N ASN A 142 -8.17 4.35 -11.09
CA ASN A 142 -9.25 4.21 -12.07
C ASN A 142 -9.94 2.86 -11.93
N ARG A 143 -11.09 2.70 -12.61
CA ARG A 143 -11.94 1.50 -12.49
C ARG A 143 -11.31 0.24 -13.10
N GLN A 144 -10.16 0.35 -13.77
CA GLN A 144 -9.36 -0.79 -14.28
C GLN A 144 -8.29 -1.24 -13.27
N GLY A 145 -8.21 -0.61 -12.10
CA GLY A 145 -7.27 -0.93 -11.04
C GLY A 145 -5.92 -0.24 -11.14
N VAL A 146 -5.72 0.64 -12.14
CA VAL A 146 -4.50 1.46 -12.20
C VAL A 146 -4.51 2.40 -11.00
N ARG A 147 -3.37 2.53 -10.33
CA ARG A 147 -3.23 3.37 -9.14
C ARG A 147 -2.03 4.27 -9.24
N LEU A 148 -2.14 5.47 -8.68
CA LEU A 148 -1.03 6.37 -8.46
C LEU A 148 -0.81 6.55 -6.96
N GLY A 149 0.34 6.09 -6.46
CA GLY A 149 0.81 6.46 -5.12
C GLY A 149 1.33 7.89 -5.06
N LYS A 150 1.91 8.29 -3.93
CA LYS A 150 2.48 9.64 -3.71
C LYS A 150 3.77 9.96 -4.49
N GLY A 151 4.27 9.02 -5.30
CA GLY A 151 5.40 9.24 -6.22
C GLY A 151 6.77 8.77 -5.74
N ALA A 152 6.88 8.21 -4.53
CA ALA A 152 8.17 7.75 -4.01
C ALA A 152 8.58 6.32 -4.42
N GLY A 153 7.69 5.56 -5.09
CA GLY A 153 7.96 4.20 -5.61
C GLY A 153 8.18 3.10 -4.57
N TYR A 154 8.09 3.40 -3.25
CA TYR A 154 8.35 2.39 -2.21
C TYR A 154 7.31 1.26 -2.19
N SER A 155 6.03 1.56 -2.41
CA SER A 155 4.99 0.52 -2.43
C SER A 155 5.15 -0.42 -3.62
N ASP A 156 5.57 0.08 -4.78
CA ASP A 156 5.86 -0.74 -5.95
C ASP A 156 7.01 -1.72 -5.67
N ILE A 157 8.11 -1.20 -5.09
CA ILE A 157 9.26 -2.02 -4.66
C ILE A 157 8.84 -3.06 -3.63
N GLU A 158 8.02 -2.68 -2.67
CA GLU A 158 7.56 -3.57 -1.60
C GLU A 158 6.70 -4.73 -2.13
N VAL A 159 5.74 -4.46 -3.02
CA VAL A 159 4.94 -5.52 -3.64
C VAL A 159 5.83 -6.43 -4.49
N ALA A 160 6.72 -5.85 -5.29
CA ALA A 160 7.66 -6.63 -6.10
C ALA A 160 8.58 -7.52 -5.23
N LEU A 161 9.06 -7.01 -4.09
CA LEU A 161 9.88 -7.74 -3.13
C LEU A 161 9.12 -8.93 -2.52
N LEU A 162 7.89 -8.70 -2.08
CA LEU A 162 7.06 -9.74 -1.46
C LEU A 162 6.57 -10.77 -2.50
N GLN A 163 6.34 -10.35 -3.74
CA GLN A 163 6.05 -11.24 -4.87
C GLN A 163 7.24 -12.15 -5.19
N GLU A 164 8.45 -11.58 -5.29
CA GLU A 164 9.69 -12.33 -5.52
C GLU A 164 9.98 -13.32 -4.38
N ALA A 165 9.60 -12.98 -3.14
CA ALA A 165 9.73 -13.84 -1.97
C ALA A 165 8.62 -14.92 -1.86
N GLY A 166 7.65 -14.95 -2.77
CA GLY A 166 6.53 -15.89 -2.72
C GLY A 166 5.49 -15.61 -1.63
N LEU A 167 5.52 -14.41 -1.03
CA LEU A 167 4.58 -13.98 0.02
C LEU A 167 3.32 -13.34 -0.57
N ILE A 168 3.38 -12.85 -1.82
CA ILE A 168 2.23 -12.41 -2.60
C ILE A 168 2.08 -13.36 -3.78
N GLY A 169 0.94 -14.06 -3.84
CA GLY A 169 0.63 -15.08 -4.83
C GLY A 169 -0.66 -14.82 -5.60
N PRO A 170 -1.10 -15.78 -6.45
CA PRO A 170 -2.36 -15.70 -7.18
C PRO A 170 -3.59 -15.48 -6.29
N ASP A 171 -3.57 -16.05 -5.08
CA ASP A 171 -4.67 -15.96 -4.11
C ASP A 171 -4.62 -14.67 -3.27
N THR A 172 -3.54 -13.90 -3.35
CA THR A 172 -3.42 -12.63 -2.63
C THR A 172 -4.21 -11.54 -3.34
N THR A 173 -5.16 -10.94 -2.63
CA THR A 173 -5.93 -9.79 -3.10
C THR A 173 -5.23 -8.49 -2.73
N ILE A 174 -5.10 -7.57 -3.69
CA ILE A 174 -4.59 -6.21 -3.47
C ILE A 174 -5.76 -5.23 -3.51
N VAL A 175 -5.96 -4.50 -2.41
CA VAL A 175 -7.04 -3.53 -2.25
C VAL A 175 -6.50 -2.14 -1.93
N THR A 176 -7.28 -1.13 -2.28
CA THR A 176 -7.11 0.23 -1.75
C THR A 176 -8.44 0.76 -1.25
N THR A 177 -8.41 1.45 -0.11
CA THR A 177 -9.53 2.29 0.31
C THR A 177 -9.21 3.75 -0.03
N VAL A 178 -10.17 4.44 -0.65
CA VAL A 178 -9.99 5.81 -1.13
C VAL A 178 -11.30 6.59 -1.03
N HIS A 179 -11.22 7.92 -1.05
CA HIS A 179 -12.40 8.75 -1.26
C HIS A 179 -12.97 8.56 -2.67
N THR A 180 -14.28 8.75 -2.88
CA THR A 180 -14.92 8.64 -4.20
C THR A 180 -14.27 9.57 -5.24
N LEU A 181 -13.84 10.77 -4.85
CA LEU A 181 -13.15 11.73 -5.74
C LEU A 181 -11.75 11.29 -6.18
N GLN A 182 -11.18 10.27 -5.55
CA GLN A 182 -9.90 9.69 -5.98
C GLN A 182 -10.10 8.63 -7.07
N VAL A 183 -11.34 8.21 -7.32
CA VAL A 183 -11.68 7.33 -8.44
C VAL A 183 -11.90 8.20 -9.66
N VAL A 184 -11.01 8.09 -10.63
CA VAL A 184 -11.06 8.86 -11.89
C VAL A 184 -11.52 7.98 -13.04
N ASP A 185 -12.22 8.57 -14.00
CA ASP A 185 -12.75 7.86 -15.17
C ASP A 185 -11.74 7.79 -16.32
N GLU A 186 -10.79 8.72 -16.37
CA GLU A 186 -9.75 8.74 -17.40
C GLU A 186 -8.67 7.67 -17.21
N PRO A 187 -7.99 7.26 -18.30
CA PRO A 187 -6.80 6.44 -18.22
C PRO A 187 -5.72 7.09 -17.34
N LEU A 188 -5.11 6.29 -16.47
CA LEU A 188 -3.98 6.71 -15.65
C LEU A 188 -2.65 6.25 -16.27
N PRO A 189 -1.59 7.07 -16.22
CA PRO A 189 -0.26 6.67 -16.68
C PRO A 189 0.34 5.59 -15.78
N GLU A 190 0.77 4.48 -16.38
CA GLU A 190 1.43 3.35 -15.71
C GLU A 190 2.71 2.93 -16.44
N THR A 191 3.58 2.23 -15.73
CA THR A 191 4.86 1.66 -16.17
C THR A 191 4.97 0.22 -15.68
N GLU A 192 5.89 -0.55 -16.24
CA GLU A 192 6.02 -1.99 -15.98
C GLU A 192 6.30 -2.36 -14.52
N HIS A 193 6.86 -1.45 -13.73
CA HIS A 193 7.10 -1.68 -12.30
C HIS A 193 5.90 -1.35 -11.40
N ASP A 194 4.87 -0.69 -11.93
CA ASP A 194 3.65 -0.42 -11.16
C ASP A 194 2.81 -1.70 -11.02
N PHE A 195 2.05 -1.78 -9.93
CA PHE A 195 1.00 -2.80 -9.78
C PHE A 195 -0.39 -2.17 -9.79
N SER A 196 -1.36 -2.94 -10.28
CA SER A 196 -2.79 -2.66 -10.19
C SER A 196 -3.38 -3.20 -8.88
N VAL A 197 -4.43 -2.56 -8.41
CA VAL A 197 -5.31 -3.12 -7.38
C VAL A 197 -6.36 -4.02 -8.01
N ASP A 198 -6.80 -5.02 -7.27
CA ASP A 198 -7.87 -5.94 -7.65
C ASP A 198 -9.24 -5.40 -7.20
N LEU A 199 -9.25 -4.64 -6.11
CA LEU A 199 -10.43 -4.00 -5.54
C LEU A 199 -10.15 -2.55 -5.15
N ILE A 200 -11.12 -1.68 -5.45
CA ILE A 200 -11.18 -0.31 -4.93
C ILE A 200 -12.42 -0.22 -4.04
N VAL A 201 -12.23 0.24 -2.81
CA VAL A 201 -13.31 0.44 -1.86
C VAL A 201 -13.40 1.91 -1.51
N THR A 202 -14.58 2.50 -1.70
CA THR A 202 -14.87 3.88 -1.28
C THR A 202 -15.88 3.85 -0.14
N PRO A 203 -16.20 4.99 0.50
CA PRO A 203 -17.27 5.03 1.49
C PRO A 203 -18.63 4.54 0.94
N ASN A 204 -18.83 4.62 -0.38
CA ASN A 204 -20.13 4.45 -1.05
C ASN A 204 -20.16 3.34 -2.11
N GLU A 205 -19.02 2.82 -2.57
CA GLU A 205 -18.94 1.83 -3.65
C GLU A 205 -17.83 0.80 -3.42
N VAL A 206 -17.97 -0.39 -4.00
CA VAL A 206 -16.90 -1.37 -4.19
C VAL A 206 -16.76 -1.63 -5.68
N ILE A 207 -15.55 -1.51 -6.20
CA ILE A 207 -15.24 -1.63 -7.62
C ILE A 207 -14.28 -2.79 -7.80
N GLN A 208 -14.72 -3.82 -8.53
CA GLN A 208 -13.87 -4.91 -8.97
C GLN A 208 -13.10 -4.49 -10.21
N CYS A 209 -11.78 -4.65 -10.17
CA CYS A 209 -10.89 -4.22 -11.23
C CYS A 209 -10.62 -5.36 -12.23
N GLY A 210 -10.03 -5.00 -13.37
CA GLY A 210 -9.62 -5.95 -14.41
C GLY A 210 -8.55 -6.94 -13.92
N PRO A 211 -8.06 -7.84 -14.79
CA PRO A 211 -7.09 -8.86 -14.37
C PRO A 211 -5.86 -8.23 -13.70
N PRO A 212 -5.31 -8.85 -12.65
CA PRO A 212 -4.17 -8.31 -11.91
C PRO A 212 -2.97 -8.06 -12.82
N ARG A 213 -2.41 -6.86 -12.78
CA ARG A 213 -1.17 -6.46 -13.45
C ARG A 213 -0.18 -6.07 -12.39
N ARG A 214 0.80 -6.91 -12.12
CA ARG A 214 1.82 -6.69 -11.10
C ARG A 214 3.14 -7.34 -11.51
N PRO A 215 4.29 -6.74 -11.20
CA PRO A 215 5.58 -7.30 -11.57
C PRO A 215 5.81 -8.62 -10.81
N THR A 216 6.41 -9.61 -11.47
CA THR A 216 6.72 -10.91 -10.84
C THR A 216 7.87 -10.83 -9.82
N GLY A 217 8.56 -9.70 -9.76
CA GLY A 217 9.67 -9.44 -8.86
C GLY A 217 10.24 -8.05 -9.06
N VAL A 218 11.36 -7.75 -8.40
CA VAL A 218 11.97 -6.41 -8.50
C VAL A 218 12.54 -6.21 -9.91
N ILE A 219 12.18 -5.10 -10.55
CA ILE A 219 12.72 -4.68 -11.85
C ILE A 219 13.95 -3.81 -11.59
N TRP A 220 15.12 -4.45 -11.55
CA TRP A 220 16.37 -3.84 -11.07
C TRP A 220 16.88 -2.73 -11.98
N GLU A 221 16.67 -2.86 -13.29
CA GLU A 221 16.99 -1.86 -14.31
C GLU A 221 16.23 -0.54 -14.13
N HIS A 222 15.15 -0.52 -13.35
CA HIS A 222 14.40 0.69 -13.02
C HIS A 222 14.83 1.33 -11.69
N LEU A 223 15.78 0.74 -10.97
CA LEU A 223 16.25 1.25 -9.68
C LEU A 223 17.57 2.00 -9.81
N SER A 224 17.62 3.21 -9.28
CA SER A 224 18.87 3.95 -9.16
C SER A 224 19.78 3.35 -8.08
N THR A 225 21.09 3.57 -8.20
CA THR A 225 22.07 3.12 -7.20
C THR A 225 21.75 3.69 -5.81
N GLU A 226 21.30 4.95 -5.74
CA GLU A 226 20.89 5.61 -4.51
C GLU A 226 19.67 4.92 -3.89
N LYS A 227 18.70 4.51 -4.72
CA LYS A 227 17.50 3.79 -4.25
C LYS A 227 17.85 2.43 -3.68
N ILE A 228 18.77 1.70 -4.31
CA ILE A 228 19.26 0.40 -3.83
C ILE A 228 20.01 0.58 -2.51
N ALA A 229 20.88 1.60 -2.40
CA ALA A 229 21.62 1.88 -1.17
C ALA A 229 20.71 2.30 -0.01
N ALA A 230 19.60 3.00 -0.30
CA ALA A 230 18.64 3.44 0.70
C ALA A 230 17.72 2.32 1.24
N ILE A 231 17.68 1.16 0.59
CA ILE A 231 16.81 0.03 0.95
C ILE A 231 17.70 -1.20 1.21
N PRO A 232 18.08 -1.47 2.47
CA PRO A 232 19.06 -2.50 2.80
C PRO A 232 18.72 -3.90 2.26
N VAL A 233 17.44 -4.27 2.25
CA VAL A 233 16.98 -5.58 1.73
C VAL A 233 17.24 -5.73 0.22
N LEU A 234 17.23 -4.65 -0.55
CA LEU A 234 17.63 -4.69 -1.97
C LEU A 234 19.14 -4.86 -2.11
N GLY A 235 19.93 -4.18 -1.29
CA GLY A 235 21.39 -4.35 -1.26
C GLY A 235 21.80 -5.81 -1.02
N ALA A 236 21.20 -6.46 -0.02
CA ALA A 236 21.47 -7.86 0.30
C ALA A 236 21.11 -8.81 -0.86
N ARG A 237 19.93 -8.62 -1.48
CA ARG A 237 19.47 -9.45 -2.60
C ARG A 237 20.26 -9.27 -3.89
N ARG A 238 20.82 -8.09 -4.12
CA ARG A 238 21.69 -7.82 -5.28
C ARG A 238 23.00 -8.62 -5.20
N ILE A 239 23.54 -8.83 -3.99
CA ILE A 239 24.76 -9.64 -3.78
C ILE A 239 24.48 -11.11 -4.10
N THR A 240 23.37 -11.66 -3.60
CA THR A 240 23.00 -13.07 -3.84
C THR A 240 22.65 -13.36 -5.30
N ARG A 241 22.20 -12.37 -6.07
CA ARG A 241 21.94 -12.51 -7.52
C ARG A 241 23.20 -12.48 -8.40
N GLY A 242 24.28 -11.88 -7.90
CA GLY A 242 25.57 -11.79 -8.61
C GLY A 242 26.56 -12.90 -8.25
N SER A 243 26.13 -13.84 -7.39
CA SER A 243 26.88 -15.04 -6.96
C SER A 243 26.35 -16.25 -7.72
#